data_AF-W1PD03-F1
#
_entry.id   AF-W1PD03-F1
#
_cell.length_a   1.000
_cell.length_b   1.000
_cell.length_c   1.000
_cell.angle_alpha   90.00
_cell.angle_beta   90.00
_cell.angle_gamma   90.00
#
_symmetry.space_group_name_H-M   'P 1'
#
loop_
_entity.id
_entity.type
_entity.pdbx_description
1 polymer ?
#
loop_
_entity_poly.entity_id
_entity_poly.type
_entity_poly.pdbx_seq_one_letter_code
_entity_poly.pdbx_strand_id
1 'polypeptide(L)' 'MWKSVNHEKRDSEARNQLVAVAVDSDKSSQHALKWASDHLIGKGQLFILLHIHRKM' A
#
# COMPACT_ATOMS: atom_id res chain seq x y z
N MET A 1 14.67 35.13 18.13
CA MET A 1 13.63 34.18 18.60
C MET A 1 13.10 33.42 17.39
N TRP A 2 13.55 32.18 17.20
CA TRP A 2 12.92 31.27 16.25
C TRP A 2 11.69 30.67 16.93
N LYS A 3 10.50 30.88 16.34
CA LYS A 3 9.27 30.26 16.81
C LYS A 3 9.28 28.81 16.37
N SER A 4 9.28 27.88 17.33
CA SER A 4 8.98 26.47 17.07
C SER A 4 7.62 26.40 16.40
N VAL A 5 7.61 25.97 15.14
CA VAL A 5 6.37 25.65 14.44
C VAL A 5 5.87 24.36 15.08
N ASN A 6 4.73 24.44 15.77
CA ASN A 6 4.02 23.30 16.30
C ASN A 6 3.90 22.23 15.21
N HIS A 7 4.42 21.04 15.49
CA HIS A 7 4.12 19.85 14.71
C HIS A 7 2.66 19.48 15.03
N GLU A 8 1.73 20.22 14.44
CA GLU A 8 0.32 19.84 14.37
C GLU A 8 0.28 18.44 13.78
N LYS A 9 -0.07 17.47 14.63
CA LYS A 9 -0.52 16.17 14.19
C LYS A 9 -1.68 16.45 13.25
N ARG A 10 -1.41 16.38 11.95
CA ARG A 10 -2.45 16.40 10.93
C ARG A 10 -3.28 15.15 11.17
N ASP A 11 -4.38 15.31 11.87
CA ASP A 11 -5.53 14.41 11.85
C ASP A 11 -6.05 14.41 10.40
N SER A 12 -5.36 13.70 9.52
CA SER A 12 -5.86 13.42 8.18
C SER A 12 -6.80 12.24 8.31
N GLU A 13 -8.08 12.54 8.47
CA GLU A 13 -9.21 11.68 8.14
C GLU A 13 -8.80 10.62 7.12
N ALA A 14 -8.95 9.35 7.51
CA ALA A 14 -8.95 8.14 6.70
C ALA A 14 -8.70 8.39 5.21
N ARG A 15 -7.45 8.74 4.83
CA ARG A 15 -7.06 8.78 3.42
C ARG A 15 -7.23 7.32 3.02
N ASN A 16 -8.23 7.01 2.19
CA ASN A 16 -8.38 5.70 1.57
C ASN A 16 -7.04 5.40 0.87
N GLN A 17 -6.15 4.69 1.56
CA GLN A 17 -4.81 4.45 1.08
C GLN A 17 -4.95 3.42 -0.02
N LEU A 18 -4.91 3.86 -1.27
CA LEU A 18 -4.95 2.96 -2.40
C LEU A 18 -3.66 2.12 -2.38
N VAL A 19 -3.81 0.80 -2.20
CA VAL A 19 -2.70 -0.14 -2.16
C VAL A 19 -2.48 -0.69 -3.56
N ALA A 20 -1.23 -0.71 -4.03
CA ALA A 20 -0.82 -1.41 -5.24
C ALA A 20 0.13 -2.55 -4.88
N VAL A 21 -0.13 -3.76 -5.37
CA VAL A 21 0.69 -4.95 -5.14
C VAL A 21 1.20 -5.45 -6.49
N ALA A 22 2.52 -5.39 -6.67
CA ALA A 22 3.17 -5.97 -7.84
C ALA A 22 3.27 -7.49 -7.71
N VAL A 23 2.97 -8.20 -8.79
CA VAL A 23 3.02 -9.66 -8.86
C VAL A 23 3.69 -10.12 -10.15
N ASP A 24 4.37 -11.24 -10.11
CA ASP A 24 4.87 -11.97 -11.28
C ASP A 24 4.43 -13.44 -11.20
N SER A 25 5.06 -14.32 -11.96
CA SER A 25 4.72 -15.75 -12.04
C SER A 25 5.31 -16.60 -10.90
N ASP A 26 6.05 -15.99 -9.97
CA ASP A 26 6.79 -16.72 -8.94
C ASP A 26 5.93 -17.02 -7.70
N LYS A 27 6.27 -18.12 -6.99
CA LYS A 27 5.57 -18.51 -5.76
C LYS A 27 5.69 -17.46 -4.64
N SER A 28 6.80 -16.74 -4.60
CA SER A 28 7.02 -15.63 -3.65
C SER A 28 5.98 -14.52 -3.84
N SER A 29 5.59 -14.21 -5.07
CA SER A 29 4.55 -13.21 -5.38
C SER A 29 3.18 -13.60 -4.82
N GLN A 30 2.85 -14.90 -4.78
CA GLN A 30 1.60 -15.38 -4.17
C GLN A 30 1.59 -15.17 -2.65
N HIS A 31 2.73 -15.43 -1.98
CA HIS A 31 2.87 -15.18 -0.55
C HIS A 31 2.79 -13.69 -0.22
N ALA A 32 3.40 -12.83 -1.05
CA ALA A 32 3.33 -11.37 -0.89
C ALA A 32 1.89 -10.84 -1.05
N LEU A 33 1.13 -11.36 -2.01
CA LEU A 33 -0.28 -11.01 -2.18
C LEU A 33 -1.13 -11.39 -0.95
N LYS A 34 -0.92 -12.60 -0.42
CA LYS A 34 -1.59 -13.02 0.81
C LYS A 34 -1.25 -12.09 1.96
N TRP A 35 0.03 -11.80 2.16
CA TRP A 35 0.47 -10.89 3.22
C TRP A 35 -0.14 -9.48 3.07
N ALA A 36 -0.17 -8.92 1.87
CA ALA A 36 -0.77 -7.62 1.60
C ALA A 36 -2.29 -7.61 1.87
N SER A 37 -2.98 -8.68 1.50
CA SER A 37 -4.41 -8.85 1.79
C SER A 37 -4.69 -8.90 3.28
N ASP A 38 -3.84 -9.59 4.05
CA ASP A 38 -4.00 -9.78 5.49
C ASP A 38 -3.65 -8.52 6.32
N HIS A 39 -2.75 -7.65 5.81
CA HIS A 39 -2.16 -6.58 6.63
C HIS A 39 -2.35 -5.16 6.08
N LEU A 40 -2.55 -4.99 4.76
CA LEU A 40 -2.61 -3.67 4.13
C LEU A 40 -3.99 -3.31 3.58
N ILE A 41 -4.78 -4.31 3.18
CA ILE A 41 -6.05 -4.11 2.47
C ILE A 41 -7.20 -4.31 3.44
N GLY A 42 -7.92 -3.23 3.76
CA GLY A 42 -9.13 -3.30 4.56
C GLY A 42 -10.28 -4.00 3.83
N LYS A 43 -11.24 -4.54 4.59
CA LYS A 43 -12.44 -5.14 4.02
C LYS A 43 -13.24 -4.10 3.22
N GLY A 44 -13.59 -4.43 1.97
CA GLY A 44 -14.32 -3.53 1.08
C GLY A 44 -13.47 -2.41 0.46
N GLN A 45 -12.16 -2.43 0.68
CA GLN A 45 -11.22 -1.48 0.10
C GLN A 45 -10.76 -1.94 -1.28
N LEU A 46 -10.71 -0.99 -2.22
CA LEU A 46 -10.13 -1.21 -3.53
C LEU A 46 -8.60 -1.26 -3.43
N PHE A 47 -7.99 -2.19 -4.17
CA PHE A 47 -6.55 -2.27 -4.36
C PHE A 47 -6.22 -2.62 -5.82
N ILE A 48 -4.99 -2.33 -6.24
CA ILE A 48 -4.50 -2.57 -7.61
C ILE A 48 -3.55 -3.76 -7.57
N LEU A 49 -3.77 -4.73 -8.46
CA LEU A 49 -2.82 -5.80 -8.73
C LEU A 49 -2.10 -5.50 -10.04
N LEU A 50 -0.76 -5.43 -10.01
CA LEU A 50 0.06 -5.09 -11.17
C LEU A 50 0.94 -6.28 -11.57
N HIS A 51 0.62 -6.94 -12.68
CA HIS A 51 1.46 -8.00 -13.21
C HIS A 51 2.63 -7.43 -14.01
N ILE A 52 3.87 -7.69 -13.59
CA ILE A 52 5.06 -7.21 -14.31
C ILE A 52 5.51 -8.27 -15.31
N HIS A 53 5.21 -8.05 -16.58
CA HIS A 53 5.73 -8.87 -17.67
C HIS A 53 7.04 -8.29 -18.21
N ARG A 54 8.16 -8.95 -17.95
CA ARG A 54 9.46 -8.56 -18.51
C ARG A 54 9.61 -9.17 -19.90
N LYS A 55 9.71 -8.33 -20.93
CA LYS A 55 10.27 -8.74 -22.22
C LYS A 55 11.80 -8.64 -22.13
N MET A 56 12.49 -9.74 -22.38
CA MET A 56 13.91 -9.76 -22.71
C MET A 56 14.05 -9.88 -24.23
#